data_AF-A0A843J572-F1
#
_entry.id   AF-A0A843J572-F1
#
_cell.length_a   1.000
_cell.length_b   1.000
_cell.length_c   1.000
_cell.angle_alpha   90.00
_cell.angle_beta   90.00
_cell.angle_gamma   90.00
#
_symmetry.space_group_name_H-M   'P 1'
#
loop_
_entity.id
_entity.type
_entity.pdbx_description
1 polymer ?
#
loop_
_entity_poly.entity_id
_entity_poly.type
_entity_poly.pdbx_seq_one_letter_code
_entity_poly.pdbx_strand_id
1 'polypeptide(L)'
;MDIEQGKAAVRFARSAVEAEASGSAIGEAPEGSCFSEPRGAFVTLNTHPSGRLRGCIGYPYPVMPLAEAIEGAARSACHDPRFPVLSSRETGGIVVEVT
;
A
#
# COMPACT_ATOMS: atom_id res chain seq x y z
N MET A 1 -5.12 -0.33 16.26
CA MET A 1 -3.93 -0.98 15.70
C MET A 1 -2.75 -0.52 16.52
N ASP A 2 -1.88 -1.42 16.97
CA ASP A 2 -0.65 -1.06 17.67
C ASP A 2 0.50 -0.78 16.69
N ILE A 3 1.69 -0.43 17.21
CA ILE A 3 2.86 -0.09 16.40
C ILE A 3 3.37 -1.28 15.58
N GLU A 4 3.31 -2.50 16.11
CA GLU A 4 3.80 -3.69 15.42
C GLU A 4 2.86 -4.09 14.28
N GLN A 5 1.55 -4.01 14.52
CA GLN A 5 0.53 -4.16 13.48
C GLN A 5 0.68 -3.08 12.40
N GLY A 6 0.93 -1.82 12.78
CA GLY A 6 1.18 -0.74 11.83
C GLY A 6 2.43 -0.98 10.97
N LYS A 7 3.53 -1.44 11.56
CA LYS A 7 4.73 -1.83 10.81
C LYS A 7 4.45 -2.97 9.83
N ALA A 8 3.68 -3.97 10.24
CA ALA A 8 3.29 -5.08 9.37
C ALA A 8 2.45 -4.60 8.18
N ALA A 9 1.46 -3.73 8.43
CA ALA A 9 0.64 -3.11 7.39
C ALA A 9 1.48 -2.34 6.37
N VAL A 10 2.41 -1.48 6.83
CA VAL A 10 3.28 -0.69 5.94
C VAL A 10 4.23 -1.59 5.14
N ARG A 11 4.81 -2.63 5.75
CA ARG A 11 5.68 -3.58 5.03
C ARG A 11 4.91 -4.35 3.96
N PHE A 12 3.68 -4.75 4.25
CA PHE A 12 2.83 -5.45 3.29
C PHE A 12 2.39 -4.53 2.14
N ALA A 13 1.97 -3.30 2.44
CA ALA A 13 1.70 -2.29 1.42
C ALA A 13 2.95 -2.04 0.54
N ARG A 14 4.13 -1.97 1.14
CA ARG A 14 5.40 -1.79 0.43
C ARG A 14 5.70 -2.96 -0.50
N SER A 15 5.53 -4.20 -0.05
CA SER A 15 5.76 -5.38 -0.91
C SER A 15 4.77 -5.42 -2.07
N ALA A 16 3.51 -5.03 -1.85
CA ALA A 16 2.50 -4.91 -2.89
C ALA A 16 2.88 -3.87 -3.96
N VAL A 17 3.35 -2.69 -3.53
CA VAL A 17 3.83 -1.63 -4.44
C VAL A 17 5.00 -2.11 -5.29
N GLU A 18 5.99 -2.76 -4.67
CA GLU A 18 7.15 -3.29 -5.38
C GLU A 18 6.77 -4.37 -6.37
N ALA A 19 5.94 -5.33 -5.95
CA ALA A 19 5.43 -6.42 -6.78
C ALA A 19 4.64 -5.90 -7.99
N GLU A 20 3.75 -4.93 -7.79
CA GLU A 20 2.98 -4.32 -8.87
C GLU A 20 3.88 -3.57 -9.86
N ALA A 21 4.88 -2.83 -9.37
CA ALA A 21 5.79 -2.06 -10.22
C ALA A 21 6.80 -2.94 -10.99
N SER A 22 7.21 -4.09 -10.43
CA SER A 22 8.16 -5.03 -11.05
C SER A 22 7.51 -6.21 -11.76
N GLY A 23 6.19 -6.40 -11.63
CA GLY A 23 5.48 -7.58 -12.12
C GLY A 23 5.86 -8.88 -11.38
N SER A 24 6.32 -8.76 -10.13
CA SER A 24 6.72 -9.90 -9.29
C SER A 24 5.56 -10.38 -8.40
N ALA A 25 5.73 -11.54 -7.76
CA ALA A 25 4.78 -12.00 -6.76
C ALA A 25 4.83 -11.12 -5.50
N ILE A 26 3.67 -10.86 -4.91
CA ILE A 26 3.56 -10.21 -3.60
C ILE A 26 4.02 -11.18 -2.49
N GLY A 27 4.55 -10.62 -1.40
CA GLY A 27 4.85 -11.38 -0.19
C GLY A 27 3.59 -11.83 0.55
N GLU A 28 3.80 -12.61 1.61
CA GLU A 28 2.70 -13.12 2.45
C GLU A 28 1.96 -11.97 3.16
N ALA A 29 0.64 -12.13 3.29
CA ALA A 29 -0.20 -11.21 4.04
C ALA A 29 0.18 -11.22 5.53
N PRO A 30 0.08 -10.08 6.23
CA PRO A 30 0.43 -10.00 7.64
C PRO A 30 -0.52 -10.84 8.50
N GLU A 31 0.04 -11.53 9.48
CA GLU A 31 -0.73 -12.32 10.44
C GLU A 31 -1.43 -11.45 11.49
N GLY A 32 -2.56 -11.93 12.00
CA GLY A 32 -3.30 -11.33 13.12
C GLY A 32 -4.76 -11.06 12.76
N SER A 33 -5.66 -11.23 13.74
CA SER A 33 -7.11 -11.15 13.52
C SER A 33 -7.56 -9.82 12.91
N CYS A 34 -6.90 -8.71 13.25
CA CYS A 34 -7.24 -7.39 12.72
C CYS A 34 -7.09 -7.28 11.19
N PHE A 35 -6.23 -8.10 10.57
CA PHE A 35 -6.03 -8.13 9.12
C PHE A 35 -7.13 -8.90 8.38
N SER A 36 -7.82 -9.81 9.07
CA SER A 36 -8.97 -10.56 8.57
C SER A 36 -10.30 -9.84 8.79
N GLU A 37 -10.33 -8.77 9.59
CA GLU A 37 -11.54 -8.00 9.87
C GLU A 37 -11.85 -7.00 8.74
N PRO A 38 -13.14 -6.81 8.38
CA PRO A 38 -13.52 -5.78 7.43
C PRO A 38 -13.16 -4.37 7.93
N ARG A 39 -12.29 -3.68 7.20
CA ARG A 39 -11.83 -2.31 7.52
C ARG A 39 -11.57 -1.54 6.23
N GLY A 40 -11.76 -0.22 6.28
CA GLY A 40 -11.25 0.66 5.23
C GLY A 40 -9.74 0.84 5.37
N ALA A 41 -9.06 1.12 4.26
CA ALA A 41 -7.64 1.45 4.25
C ALA A 41 -7.30 2.33 3.04
N PHE A 42 -6.38 3.27 3.23
CA PHE A 42 -5.74 4.03 2.15
C PHE A 42 -4.24 3.78 2.13
N VAL A 43 -3.68 3.71 0.93
CA VAL A 43 -2.22 3.68 0.74
C VAL A 43 -1.80 4.92 -0.02
N THR A 44 -0.89 5.68 0.59
CA THR A 44 -0.32 6.90 0.03
C THR A 44 1.16 6.66 -0.29
N LEU A 45 1.56 7.03 -1.50
CA LEU A 45 2.93 6.99 -1.99
C LEU A 45 3.45 8.41 -2.06
N ASN A 46 4.56 8.69 -1.37
CA ASN A 46 5.22 9.99 -1.38
C ASN A 46 6.67 9.85 -1.86
N THR A 47 7.18 10.80 -2.65
CA THR A 47 8.59 10.79 -3.06
C THR A 47 9.50 11.19 -1.90
N HIS A 48 10.69 10.59 -1.81
CA HIS A 48 11.73 10.96 -0.87
C HIS A 48 12.93 11.57 -1.61
N PRO A 49 13.58 12.63 -1.07
CA PRO A 49 13.29 13.30 0.20
C PRO A 49 12.22 14.40 0.12
N SER A 50 11.70 14.71 -1.07
CA SER A 50 10.86 15.89 -1.29
C SER A 50 9.45 15.84 -0.67
N GLY A 51 8.99 14.66 -0.25
CA GLY A 51 7.68 14.46 0.39
C GLY A 51 6.48 14.69 -0.53
N ARG A 52 6.66 14.70 -1.86
CA ARG A 52 5.56 14.99 -2.80
C ARG A 52 4.68 13.77 -3.03
N LEU A 53 3.38 13.98 -3.09
CA LEU A 53 2.41 12.96 -3.47
C LEU A 53 2.76 12.35 -4.84
N ARG A 54 2.79 11.01 -4.88
CA ARG A 54 3.09 10.19 -6.07
C ARG A 54 1.96 9.22 -6.44
N GLY A 55 1.04 8.97 -5.53
CA GLY A 55 -0.17 8.18 -5.72
C GLY A 55 -0.91 8.03 -4.40
N CYS A 56 -2.24 7.98 -4.42
CA CYS A 56 -3.04 7.71 -3.24
C CYS A 56 -4.39 7.13 -3.65
N ILE A 57 -4.65 5.89 -3.24
CA ILE A 57 -5.91 5.19 -3.46
C ILE A 57 -6.28 4.42 -2.19
N GLY A 58 -7.57 4.21 -1.96
CA GLY A 58 -8.03 3.42 -0.83
C GLY A 58 -9.52 3.09 -0.91
N TYR A 59 -9.94 2.27 0.04
CA TYR A 59 -11.32 1.85 0.23
C TYR A 59 -11.86 2.51 1.50
N PRO A 60 -12.76 3.50 1.40
CA PRO A 60 -13.25 4.23 2.56
C PRO A 60 -14.20 3.40 3.44
N TYR A 61 -14.85 2.38 2.87
CA TYR A 61 -15.82 1.55 3.57
C TYR A 61 -15.27 0.15 3.83
N PRO A 62 -15.61 -0.47 4.98
CA PRO A 62 -15.11 -1.80 5.38
C PRO A 62 -15.84 -2.92 4.64
N VAL A 63 -15.63 -3.03 3.33
CA VAL A 63 -16.31 -4.03 2.47
C VAL A 63 -15.50 -5.30 2.25
N MET A 64 -14.23 -5.32 2.68
CA MET A 64 -13.30 -6.44 2.54
C MET A 64 -12.33 -6.47 3.74
N PRO A 65 -11.68 -7.61 4.02
CA PRO A 65 -10.63 -7.72 5.04
C PRO A 65 -9.55 -6.65 4.90
N LEU A 66 -9.00 -6.17 6.01
CA LEU A 66 -7.98 -5.12 6.01
C LEU A 66 -6.76 -5.48 5.15
N ALA A 67 -6.29 -6.73 5.15
CA ALA A 67 -5.19 -7.15 4.29
C ALA A 67 -5.51 -6.95 2.80
N GLU A 68 -6.70 -7.37 2.36
CA GLU A 68 -7.16 -7.19 0.98
C GLU A 68 -7.31 -5.71 0.63
N ALA A 69 -7.83 -4.90 1.56
CA ALA A 69 -7.96 -3.45 1.37
C ALA A 69 -6.60 -2.78 1.20
N ILE A 70 -5.60 -3.14 2.03
CA ILE A 70 -4.23 -2.62 1.94
C ILE A 70 -3.58 -3.03 0.61
N GLU A 71 -3.67 -4.31 0.23
CA GLU A 71 -3.10 -4.80 -1.03
C GLU A 71 -3.73 -4.08 -2.23
N GLY A 72 -5.06 -4.08 -2.32
CA GLY A 72 -5.78 -3.44 -3.42
C GLY A 72 -5.49 -1.95 -3.53
N ALA A 73 -5.43 -1.26 -2.38
CA ALA A 73 -5.08 0.17 -2.31
C ALA A 73 -3.64 0.42 -2.77
N ALA A 74 -2.68 -0.38 -2.30
CA ALA A 74 -1.26 -0.26 -2.66
C ALA A 74 -1.04 -0.45 -4.16
N ARG A 75 -1.62 -1.51 -4.73
CA ARG A 75 -1.54 -1.78 -6.17
C ARG A 75 -2.19 -0.67 -6.97
N SER A 76 -3.38 -0.22 -6.57
CA SER A 76 -4.09 0.85 -7.27
C SER A 76 -3.36 2.20 -7.16
N ALA A 77 -2.66 2.49 -6.06
CA ALA A 77 -1.87 3.71 -5.89
C ALA A 77 -0.70 3.80 -6.89
N CYS A 78 -0.16 2.67 -7.37
CA CYS A 78 0.81 2.63 -8.47
C CYS A 78 0.21 3.11 -9.81
N HIS A 79 -1.12 3.08 -9.93
CA HIS A 79 -1.89 3.44 -11.14
C HIS A 79 -2.82 4.63 -10.91
N ASP A 80 -2.58 5.44 -9.89
CA ASP A 80 -3.38 6.63 -9.60
C ASP A 80 -3.47 7.52 -10.86
N PRO A 81 -4.68 7.78 -11.40
CA PRO A 81 -4.87 8.37 -12.72
C PRO A 81 -4.35 9.82 -12.82
N ARG A 82 -4.00 10.44 -11.70
CA ARG A 82 -3.40 11.78 -11.64
C ARG A 82 -1.91 11.76 -11.99
N PHE A 83 -1.27 10.60 -12.01
CA PHE A 83 0.16 10.42 -12.22
C PHE A 83 0.44 9.37 -13.30
N PRO A 84 1.64 9.39 -13.92
CA PRO A 84 2.11 8.25 -14.70
C PRO A 84 2.20 6.99 -13.83
N VAL A 85 1.99 5.81 -14.44
CA VAL A 85 2.17 4.51 -13.80
C VAL A 85 3.53 4.46 -13.11
N LEU A 86 3.56 3.99 -11.86
CA LEU A 86 4.78 3.90 -11.07
C LEU A 86 5.76 2.91 -11.70
N SER A 87 6.97 3.37 -12.00
CA SER A 87 8.04 2.50 -12.48
C SER A 87 8.72 1.76 -11.33
N SER A 88 9.14 0.52 -11.56
CA SER A 88 10.01 -0.23 -10.64
C SER A 88 11.30 0.51 -10.27
N ARG A 89 11.79 1.41 -11.13
CA ARG A 89 12.99 2.23 -10.84
C ARG A 89 12.72 3.33 -9.81
N GLU A 90 11.47 3.77 -9.66
CA GLU A 90 11.08 4.82 -8.72
C GLU A 90 10.91 4.30 -7.30
N THR A 91 10.57 3.01 -7.12
CA THR A 91 10.14 2.46 -5.83
C THR A 91 11.15 2.70 -4.71
N GLY A 92 12.46 2.63 -4.98
CA GLY A 92 13.51 2.91 -3.99
C GLY A 92 13.46 4.33 -3.40
N GLY A 93 12.85 5.28 -4.10
CA GLY A 93 12.64 6.66 -3.67
C GLY A 93 11.23 6.96 -3.17
N ILE A 94 10.40 5.94 -2.90
CA ILE A 94 9.02 6.10 -2.43
C ILE A 94 8.91 5.76 -0.93
N VAL A 95 8.26 6.64 -0.18
CA VAL A 95 7.75 6.38 1.16
C VAL A 95 6.31 5.90 1.04
N VAL A 96 6.01 4.79 1.72
CA VAL A 96 4.68 4.19 1.76
C VAL A 96 4.04 4.51 3.11
N GLU A 97 2.82 5.02 3.07
CA GLU A 97 2.00 5.32 4.24
C GLU A 97 0.67 4.54 4.13
N VAL A 98 0.17 4.03 5.26
CA VAL A 98 -1.11 3.33 5.36
C VAL A 98 -1.97 4.05 6.38
N THR A 99 -3.21 4.40 6.00
CA THR A 99 -4.23 5.03 6.87
C THR A 99 -5.42 4.11 7.05
#